data_AF-A0A957VPZ3-F1
#
_entry.id   AF-A0A957VPZ3-F1
#
_cell.length_a   1.000
_cell.length_b   1.000
_cell.length_c   1.000
_cell.angle_alpha   90.00
_cell.angle_beta   90.00
_cell.angle_gamma   90.00
#
_symmetry.space_group_name_H-M   'P 1'
#
loop_
_entity.id
_entity.type
_entity.pdbx_description
1 polymer ?
#
loop_
_entity_poly.entity_id
_entity_poly.type
_entity_poly.pdbx_seq_one_letter_code
_entity_poly.pdbx_strand_id
1 'polypeptide(L)'
;MSDEQEPQTCKELNKAMAMAAISLVGWIQDLDEDERTTPGAEGWSVKDHVAHLDIWLRGMVALLRHEDRVAAMGVDAADFESGDFERMNATIYARHRDKSWDEVWGDYMATLDAFNETLTDLDDADLQRPYA
;
A
#
# COMPACT_ATOMS: atom_id res chain seq x y z
N MET A 1 17.29 15.10 9.48
CA MET A 1 15.86 14.78 9.46
C MET A 1 15.23 15.85 8.58
N SER A 2 14.76 15.48 7.40
CA SER A 2 14.11 16.43 6.51
C SER A 2 12.79 16.84 7.15
N ASP A 3 12.54 18.13 7.32
CA ASP A 3 11.21 18.68 7.61
C ASP A 3 10.38 18.50 6.34
N GLU A 4 9.90 17.28 6.09
CA GLU A 4 8.97 17.02 5.01
C GLU A 4 7.61 17.55 5.46
N GLN A 5 7.27 18.75 4.99
CA GLN A 5 5.98 19.39 5.25
C GLN A 5 4.86 18.48 4.72
N GLU A 6 3.93 18.12 5.61
CA GLU A 6 2.74 17.34 5.25
C GLU A 6 1.92 18.09 4.19
N PRO A 7 1.46 17.42 3.12
CA PRO A 7 0.61 18.05 2.10
C PRO A 7 -0.64 18.68 2.72
N GLN A 8 -0.94 19.93 2.38
CA GLN A 8 -2.10 20.66 2.90
C GLN A 8 -3.24 20.78 1.87
N THR A 9 -2.97 20.43 0.61
CA THR A 9 -3.92 20.49 -0.51
C THR A 9 -3.91 19.19 -1.31
N CYS A 10 -4.99 18.89 -2.01
CA CYS A 10 -5.09 17.74 -2.92
C CYS A 10 -4.03 17.81 -4.02
N LYS A 11 -3.68 19.02 -4.46
CA LYS A 11 -2.61 19.22 -5.43
C LYS A 11 -1.24 18.80 -4.88
N GLU A 12 -0.93 19.19 -3.65
CA GLU A 12 0.31 18.80 -2.99
C GLU A 12 0.35 17.30 -2.69
N LEU A 13 -0.78 16.74 -2.24
CA LEU A 13 -0.90 15.31 -1.95
C LEU A 13 -0.71 14.49 -3.23
N ASN A 14 -1.44 14.79 -4.30
CA ASN A 14 -1.30 14.11 -5.58
C ASN A 14 0.14 14.19 -6.10
N LYS A 15 0.80 15.34 -5.97
CA LYS A 15 2.21 15.49 -6.36
C LYS A 15 3.12 14.62 -5.49
N ALA A 16 2.96 14.63 -4.17
CA ALA A 16 3.78 13.85 -3.26
C ALA A 16 3.61 12.34 -3.51
N MET A 17 2.36 11.87 -3.66
CA MET A 17 2.05 10.48 -3.95
C MET A 17 2.60 10.04 -5.31
N ALA A 18 2.46 10.86 -6.35
CA ALA A 18 3.02 10.56 -7.67
C ALA A 18 4.56 10.45 -7.64
N MET A 19 5.25 11.37 -6.95
CA MET A 19 6.71 11.30 -6.83
C MET A 19 7.17 10.09 -6.03
N ALA A 20 6.50 9.78 -4.91
CA ALA A 20 6.81 8.61 -4.10
C ALA A 20 6.59 7.31 -4.89
N ALA A 21 5.48 7.21 -5.62
CA ALA A 21 5.16 6.08 -6.49
C ALA A 21 6.23 5.90 -7.58
N ILE A 22 6.60 6.97 -8.31
CA ILE A 22 7.64 6.91 -9.34
C ILE A 22 8.97 6.44 -8.76
N SER A 23 9.38 7.01 -7.61
CA SER A 23 10.65 6.65 -6.98
C SER A 23 10.69 5.19 -6.54
N LEU A 24 9.62 4.72 -5.88
CA LEU A 24 9.54 3.36 -5.38
C LEU A 24 9.45 2.34 -6.52
N VAL A 25 8.56 2.57 -7.48
CA VAL A 25 8.37 1.68 -8.64
C VAL A 25 9.65 1.59 -9.46
N GLY A 26 10.32 2.73 -9.71
CA GLY A 26 11.60 2.74 -10.43
C GLY A 26 12.67 1.91 -9.71
N TRP A 27 12.83 2.12 -8.40
CA TRP A 27 13.79 1.33 -7.62
C TRP A 27 13.50 -0.17 -7.66
N ILE A 28 12.23 -0.58 -7.54
CA ILE A 28 11.82 -1.99 -7.58
C ILE A 28 12.07 -2.61 -8.97
N GLN A 29 11.83 -1.86 -10.04
CA GLN A 29 12.04 -2.32 -11.41
C GLN A 29 13.51 -2.56 -11.73
N ASP A 30 14.41 -1.83 -11.09
CA ASP A 30 15.86 -1.98 -11.26
C ASP A 30 16.45 -3.21 -10.55
N LEU A 31 15.71 -3.82 -9.62
CA LEU A 31 16.15 -5.02 -8.91
C LEU A 31 16.19 -6.25 -9.82
N ASP A 32 17.15 -7.15 -9.58
CA ASP A 32 17.13 -8.46 -10.20
C ASP A 32 16.22 -9.47 -9.47
N GLU A 33 16.15 -10.71 -9.97
CA GLU A 33 15.29 -11.76 -9.41
C GLU A 33 15.71 -12.16 -7.98
N ASP A 34 17.01 -12.28 -7.72
CA ASP A 34 17.55 -12.68 -6.43
C ASP A 34 17.29 -11.57 -5.40
N GLU A 35 17.50 -10.30 -5.76
CA GLU A 35 17.20 -9.13 -4.93
C GLU A 35 15.71 -9.01 -4.60
N ARG A 36 14.81 -9.41 -5.51
CA ARG A 36 13.37 -9.35 -5.29
C ARG A 36 12.86 -10.45 -4.35
N THR A 37 13.46 -11.63 -4.42
CA THR A 37 12.87 -12.85 -3.83
C THR A 37 13.64 -13.39 -2.64
N THR A 38 14.89 -12.99 -2.45
CA THR A 38 15.69 -13.43 -1.30
C THR A 38 15.26 -12.67 -0.03
N PRO A 39 14.88 -13.37 1.05
CA PRO A 39 14.56 -12.72 2.31
C PRO A 39 15.78 -12.02 2.94
N GLY A 40 15.54 -10.83 3.49
CA GLY A 40 16.52 -10.08 4.28
C GLY A 40 16.69 -10.65 5.70
N ALA A 41 17.45 -9.92 6.54
CA ALA A 41 17.71 -10.31 7.93
C ALA A 41 16.45 -10.33 8.81
N GLU A 42 15.43 -9.56 8.42
CA GLU A 42 14.10 -9.50 9.02
C GLU A 42 13.18 -10.65 8.57
N GLY A 43 13.61 -11.44 7.58
CA GLY A 43 12.90 -12.61 7.08
C GLY A 43 11.87 -12.32 5.99
N TRP A 44 11.75 -11.08 5.51
CA TRP A 44 10.90 -10.69 4.38
C TRP A 44 11.76 -10.40 3.15
N SER A 45 11.30 -10.82 1.98
CA SER A 45 11.85 -10.40 0.69
C SER A 45 11.20 -9.10 0.22
N VAL A 46 11.78 -8.44 -0.80
CA VAL A 46 11.13 -7.28 -1.43
C VAL A 46 9.74 -7.65 -1.97
N LYS A 47 9.59 -8.85 -2.53
CA LYS A 47 8.28 -9.41 -2.92
C LYS A 47 7.28 -9.39 -1.76
N ASP A 48 7.68 -9.80 -0.57
CA ASP A 48 6.80 -9.83 0.60
C ASP A 48 6.40 -8.41 1.03
N HIS A 49 7.34 -7.45 0.98
CA HIS A 49 7.07 -6.04 1.22
C HIS A 49 6.10 -5.45 0.19
N VAL A 50 6.24 -5.78 -1.10
CA VAL A 50 5.30 -5.34 -2.15
C VAL A 50 3.91 -5.93 -1.95
N ALA A 51 3.80 -7.21 -1.61
CA ALA A 51 2.51 -7.83 -1.29
C ALA A 51 1.86 -7.17 -0.07
N HIS A 52 2.64 -6.82 0.94
CA HIS A 52 2.16 -6.06 2.09
C HIS A 52 1.63 -4.67 1.67
N LEU A 53 2.41 -3.91 0.90
CA LEU A 53 2.00 -2.58 0.41
C LEU A 53 0.72 -2.64 -0.42
N ASP A 54 0.60 -3.62 -1.32
CA ASP A 54 -0.62 -3.86 -2.10
C ASP A 54 -1.85 -4.00 -1.20
N ILE A 55 -1.80 -4.87 -0.19
CA ILE A 55 -2.94 -5.08 0.71
C ILE A 55 -3.33 -3.80 1.48
N TRP A 56 -2.36 -3.06 2.00
CA TRP A 56 -2.65 -1.79 2.67
C TRP A 56 -3.24 -0.75 1.72
N LEU A 57 -2.74 -0.69 0.48
CA LEU A 57 -3.23 0.22 -0.55
C LEU A 57 -4.65 -0.14 -1.00
N ARG A 58 -4.99 -1.43 -1.12
CA ARG A 58 -6.37 -1.90 -1.36
C ARG A 58 -7.31 -1.40 -0.27
N GLY A 59 -6.86 -1.45 0.99
CA GLY A 59 -7.61 -0.90 2.10
C GLY A 59 -7.86 0.62 1.99
N MET A 60 -6.88 1.37 1.48
CA MET A 60 -7.04 2.81 1.21
C MET A 60 -8.00 3.08 0.06
N VAL A 61 -7.89 2.34 -1.04
CA VAL A 61 -8.82 2.44 -2.17
C VAL A 61 -10.25 2.19 -1.71
N ALA A 62 -10.48 1.11 -0.96
CA ALA A 62 -11.80 0.79 -0.42
C ALA A 62 -12.33 1.91 0.49
N LEU A 63 -11.50 2.40 1.42
CA LEU A 63 -11.88 3.51 2.32
C LEU A 63 -12.32 4.75 1.53
N LEU A 64 -11.52 5.18 0.56
CA LEU A 64 -11.80 6.37 -0.24
C LEU A 64 -13.02 6.20 -1.15
N ARG A 65 -13.35 4.95 -1.53
CA ARG A 65 -14.58 4.59 -2.25
C ARG A 65 -15.78 4.36 -1.34
N HIS A 66 -15.65 4.56 -0.03
CA HIS A 66 -16.67 4.28 0.97
C HIS A 66 -17.10 2.80 1.02
N GLU A 67 -16.15 1.90 0.77
CA GLU A 67 -16.29 0.45 0.84
C GLU A 67 -15.69 -0.10 2.15
N ASP A 68 -15.95 -1.39 2.44
CA ASP A 68 -15.40 -2.07 3.62
C ASP A 68 -13.90 -2.34 3.43
N ARG A 69 -13.08 -1.52 4.11
CA ARG A 69 -11.63 -1.63 4.12
C ARG A 69 -11.13 -2.97 4.68
N VAL A 70 -11.74 -3.48 5.75
CA VAL A 70 -11.30 -4.72 6.40
C VAL A 70 -11.50 -5.88 5.44
N ALA A 71 -12.67 -5.92 4.79
CA ALA A 71 -12.98 -6.91 3.77
C ALA A 71 -12.03 -6.81 2.56
N ALA A 72 -11.72 -5.60 2.09
CA ALA A 72 -10.79 -5.39 0.97
C ALA A 72 -9.36 -5.84 1.28
N MET A 73 -8.91 -5.65 2.53
CA MET A 73 -7.62 -6.16 3.01
C MET A 73 -7.64 -7.68 3.27
N GLY A 74 -8.84 -8.25 3.42
CA GLY A 74 -9.07 -9.65 3.78
C GLY A 74 -8.64 -10.00 5.21
N VAL A 75 -8.27 -9.05 6.06
CA VAL A 75 -7.82 -9.30 7.44
C VAL A 75 -9.01 -9.56 8.37
N ASP A 76 -8.73 -10.08 9.58
CA ASP A 76 -9.77 -10.28 10.59
C ASP A 76 -10.21 -8.93 11.16
N ALA A 77 -11.52 -8.73 11.31
CA ALA A 77 -12.08 -7.48 11.84
C ALA A 77 -11.63 -7.22 13.29
N ALA A 78 -11.52 -8.27 14.12
CA ALA A 78 -11.07 -8.12 15.50
C ALA A 78 -9.61 -7.67 15.57
N ASP A 79 -8.75 -8.19 14.68
CA ASP A 79 -7.34 -7.79 14.61
C ASP A 79 -7.19 -6.34 14.13
N PHE A 80 -8.06 -5.91 13.20
CA PHE A 80 -8.11 -4.52 12.73
C PHE A 80 -8.61 -3.56 13.83
N GLU A 81 -9.70 -3.91 14.52
CA GLU A 81 -10.26 -3.12 15.62
C GLU A 81 -9.32 -3.02 16.82
N SER A 82 -8.56 -4.08 17.12
CA SER A 82 -7.58 -4.06 18.20
C SER A 82 -6.31 -3.27 17.87
N GLY A 83 -6.11 -2.92 16.59
CA GLY A 83 -4.86 -2.33 16.11
C GLY A 83 -3.66 -3.26 16.22
N ASP A 84 -3.89 -4.58 16.17
CA ASP A 84 -2.81 -5.57 16.25
C ASP A 84 -2.15 -5.72 14.86
N PHE A 85 -1.36 -4.71 14.51
CA PHE A 85 -0.70 -4.64 13.22
C PHE A 85 0.30 -5.78 13.01
N GLU A 86 0.92 -6.30 14.07
CA GLU A 86 1.81 -7.46 13.96
C GLU A 86 1.06 -8.70 13.50
N ARG A 87 -0.11 -8.97 14.10
CA ARG A 87 -0.95 -10.10 13.72
C ARG A 87 -1.57 -9.94 12.33
N MET A 88 -2.00 -8.73 11.98
CA MET A 88 -2.44 -8.42 10.62
C MET A 88 -1.32 -8.65 9.60
N ASN A 89 -0.11 -8.14 9.86
CA ASN A 89 1.03 -8.29 8.97
C ASN A 89 1.46 -9.76 8.82
N ALA A 90 1.43 -10.53 9.91
CA ALA A 90 1.70 -11.97 9.86
C ALA A 90 0.65 -12.72 9.01
N THR A 91 -0.62 -12.33 9.12
CA THR A 91 -1.71 -12.90 8.31
C THR A 91 -1.55 -12.57 6.83
N ILE A 92 -1.21 -11.31 6.51
CA ILE A 92 -0.93 -10.87 5.15
C ILE A 92 0.25 -11.66 4.57
N TYR A 93 1.37 -11.72 5.29
CA TYR A 93 2.54 -12.48 4.89
C TYR A 93 2.22 -13.95 4.62
N ALA A 94 1.55 -14.63 5.57
CA ALA A 94 1.23 -16.05 5.44
C ALA A 94 0.37 -16.39 4.21
N ARG A 95 -0.47 -15.46 3.76
CA ARG A 95 -1.35 -15.65 2.59
C ARG A 95 -0.68 -15.35 1.26
N HIS A 96 0.38 -14.54 1.25
CA HIS A 96 0.99 -14.03 0.02
C HIS A 96 2.41 -14.57 -0.22
N ARG A 97 3.06 -15.14 0.80
CA ARG A 97 4.43 -15.68 0.72
C ARG A 97 4.67 -16.63 -0.45
N ASP A 98 3.65 -17.40 -0.83
CA ASP A 98 3.76 -18.44 -1.88
C ASP A 98 3.39 -17.91 -3.28
N LYS A 99 2.94 -16.65 -3.41
CA LYS A 99 2.73 -16.02 -4.72
C LYS A 99 4.08 -15.77 -5.43
N SER A 100 4.05 -15.81 -6.75
CA SER A 100 5.18 -15.42 -7.59
C SER A 100 5.40 -13.89 -7.58
N TRP A 101 6.58 -13.46 -8.01
CA TRP A 101 6.87 -12.04 -8.22
C TRP A 101 5.86 -11.40 -9.19
N ASP A 102 5.59 -12.03 -10.33
CA ASP A 102 4.71 -11.48 -11.36
C ASP A 102 3.27 -11.28 -10.86
N GLU A 103 2.76 -12.22 -10.07
CA GLU A 103 1.44 -12.08 -9.44
C GLU A 103 1.40 -10.91 -8.45
N VAL A 104 2.38 -10.82 -7.55
CA VAL A 104 2.46 -9.75 -6.55
C VAL A 104 2.65 -8.39 -7.20
N TRP A 105 3.53 -8.30 -8.20
CA TRP A 105 3.81 -7.07 -8.91
C TRP A 105 2.62 -6.61 -9.75
N GLY A 106 1.97 -7.53 -10.47
CA GLY A 106 0.76 -7.24 -11.23
C GLY A 106 -0.38 -6.74 -10.33
N ASP A 107 -0.60 -7.41 -9.20
CA ASP A 107 -1.56 -7.01 -8.18
C ASP A 107 -1.27 -5.59 -7.65
N TYR A 108 -0.03 -5.32 -7.25
CA TYR A 108 0.38 -4.02 -6.72
C TYR A 108 0.20 -2.88 -7.74
N MET A 109 0.63 -3.09 -8.99
CA MET A 109 0.51 -2.06 -10.03
C MET A 109 -0.96 -1.74 -10.34
N ALA A 110 -1.83 -2.77 -10.39
CA ALA A 110 -3.27 -2.55 -10.58
C ALA A 110 -3.90 -1.77 -9.42
N THR A 111 -3.52 -2.07 -8.18
CA THR A 111 -3.99 -1.33 -7.01
C THR A 111 -3.46 0.11 -6.99
N LEU A 112 -2.21 0.32 -7.41
CA LEU A 112 -1.61 1.65 -7.50
C LEU A 112 -2.32 2.53 -8.54
N ASP A 113 -2.69 1.97 -9.69
CA ASP A 113 -3.49 2.67 -10.69
C ASP A 113 -4.87 3.05 -10.12
N ALA A 114 -5.58 2.10 -9.49
CA ALA A 114 -6.88 2.37 -8.87
C ALA A 114 -6.80 3.42 -7.74
N PHE A 115 -5.70 3.44 -7.00
CA PHE A 115 -5.45 4.43 -5.96
C PHE A 115 -5.21 5.82 -6.55
N ASN A 116 -4.40 5.92 -7.61
CA ASN A 116 -4.17 7.19 -8.29
C ASN A 116 -5.47 7.75 -8.89
N GLU A 117 -6.28 6.92 -9.53
CA GLU A 117 -7.62 7.31 -10.01
C GLU A 117 -8.47 7.88 -8.86
N THR A 118 -8.52 7.17 -7.74
CA THR A 118 -9.31 7.60 -6.58
C THR A 118 -8.80 8.90 -5.97
N LEU A 119 -7.48 9.13 -5.94
CA LEU A 119 -6.88 10.39 -5.47
C LEU A 119 -7.16 11.58 -6.39
N THR A 120 -7.29 11.36 -7.70
CA THR A 120 -7.60 12.45 -8.64
C THR A 120 -9.02 12.98 -8.50
N ASP A 121 -9.92 12.19 -7.92
CA ASP A 121 -11.32 12.56 -7.67
C ASP A 121 -11.51 13.35 -6.36
N LEU A 122 -10.51 13.40 -5.47
CA LEU A 122 -10.60 14.10 -4.20
C LEU A 122 -10.41 15.60 -4.34
N ASP A 123 -11.17 16.38 -3.57
CA ASP A 123 -10.98 17.82 -3.41
C ASP A 123 -10.36 18.20 -2.05
N ASP A 124 -9.97 19.47 -1.90
CA ASP A 124 -9.36 19.95 -0.65
C ASP A 124 -10.30 19.80 0.56
N ALA A 125 -11.61 19.78 0.36
CA ALA A 125 -12.57 19.59 1.43
C ALA A 125 -12.62 18.13 1.88
N ASP A 126 -12.43 17.17 0.97
CA ASP A 126 -12.31 15.75 1.30
C ASP A 126 -11.11 15.48 2.22
N LEU A 127 -9.99 16.18 2.04
CA LEU A 127 -8.83 16.06 2.93
C LEU A 127 -9.10 16.51 4.37
N GLN A 128 -10.10 17.35 4.58
CA GLN A 128 -10.48 17.86 5.91
C GLN A 128 -11.55 16.99 6.58
N ARG A 129 -12.03 15.94 5.92
CA ARG A 129 -13.01 15.03 6.49
C ARG A 129 -12.34 14.17 7.58
N PRO A 130 -13.02 13.92 8.71
CA PRO A 130 -12.50 13.04 9.73
C PRO A 130 -12.38 11.62 9.18
N TYR A 131 -11.34 10.92 9.65
CA TYR A 131 -11.22 9.48 9.47
C TYR A 131 -12.40 8.81 10.21
N ALA A 132 -13.27 8.12 9.46
CA ALA A 132 -14.46 7.45 9.98
C ALA A 132 -14.29 5.93 9.91
#